data_AF-A0A495WDD4-F1
#
_entry.id   AF-A0A495WDD4-F1
#
_cell.length_a   1.000
_cell.length_b   1.000
_cell.length_c   1.000
_cell.angle_alpha   90.00
_cell.angle_beta   90.00
_cell.angle_gamma   90.00
#
_symmetry.space_group_name_H-M   'P 1'
#
loop_
_entity.id
_entity.type
_entity.pdbx_description
1 polymer ?
#
loop_
_entity_poly.entity_id
_entity_poly.type
_entity_poly.pdbx_seq_one_letter_code
_entity_poly.pdbx_strand_id
1 'polypeptide(L)'
;MDTLAFLSLPANRDKQGRADFITWVDTYLKGHSDQPYQYRGLDVYGARCALLHAFSSEVSYHDQYPDAKRFGYHDGGKHAYDPAQNERLVIIGTASFLNDVVAAVGDFMEACKADTDLRGRVEARLPGVLQTFPLQPD
;
A
#
# COMPACT_ATOMS: atom_id res chain seq x y z
N MET A 1 1.44 -5.21 -0.91
CA MET A 1 1.38 -3.87 -1.53
C MET A 1 2.65 -3.56 -2.34
N ASP A 2 3.87 -3.75 -1.81
CA ASP A 2 5.11 -3.52 -2.59
C ASP A 2 5.16 -4.26 -3.91
N THR A 3 4.83 -5.56 -3.89
CA THR A 3 4.78 -6.38 -5.10
C THR A 3 3.82 -5.80 -6.13
N LEU A 4 2.63 -5.34 -5.72
CA LEU A 4 1.62 -4.79 -6.63
C LEU A 4 2.10 -3.47 -7.24
N ALA A 5 2.69 -2.60 -6.43
CA ALA A 5 3.31 -1.36 -6.90
C ALA A 5 4.49 -1.62 -7.86
N PHE A 6 5.23 -2.73 -7.68
CA PHE A 6 6.33 -3.11 -8.57
C PHE A 6 5.80 -3.63 -9.91
N LEU A 7 4.77 -4.48 -9.86
CA LEU A 7 4.13 -5.03 -11.05
C LEU A 7 3.52 -3.91 -11.93
N SER A 8 3.02 -2.83 -11.32
CA SER A 8 2.42 -1.71 -12.03
C SER A 8 3.42 -0.70 -12.61
N LEU A 9 4.74 -0.89 -12.43
CA LEU A 9 5.74 0.09 -12.89
C LEU A 9 5.64 0.39 -14.39
N PRO A 10 5.98 1.63 -14.81
CA PRO A 10 6.15 1.96 -16.23
C PRO A 10 7.09 0.99 -16.96
N ALA A 11 6.87 0.76 -18.25
CA ALA A 11 7.59 -0.28 -19.01
C ALA A 11 9.12 -0.07 -19.07
N ASN A 12 9.58 1.18 -18.96
CA ASN A 12 10.98 1.57 -19.01
C ASN A 12 11.67 1.60 -17.62
N ARG A 13 11.05 0.99 -16.60
CA ARG A 13 11.57 1.00 -15.22
C ARG A 13 11.52 -0.39 -14.59
N ASP A 14 12.67 -0.85 -14.13
CA ASP A 14 12.84 -2.17 -13.51
C ASP A 14 13.11 -2.10 -12.00
N LYS A 15 13.27 -0.88 -11.46
CA LYS A 15 13.46 -0.65 -10.03
C LYS A 15 12.36 0.23 -9.47
N GLN A 16 11.64 -0.32 -8.50
CA GLN A 16 10.66 0.41 -7.70
C GLN A 16 11.37 1.42 -6.79
N GLY A 17 10.86 2.65 -6.79
CA GLY A 17 11.19 3.67 -5.82
C GLY A 17 10.02 3.95 -4.87
N ARG A 18 10.27 4.78 -3.85
CA ARG A 18 9.26 5.23 -2.88
C ARG A 18 8.02 5.82 -3.56
N ALA A 19 8.22 6.67 -4.56
CA ALA A 19 7.11 7.37 -5.23
C ALA A 19 6.14 6.39 -5.90
N ASP A 20 6.62 5.25 -6.40
CA ASP A 20 5.77 4.25 -7.05
C ASP A 20 4.87 3.55 -6.03
N PHE A 21 5.40 3.22 -4.84
CA PHE A 21 4.60 2.68 -3.74
C PHE A 21 3.54 3.70 -3.29
N ILE A 22 3.96 4.94 -3.04
CA ILE A 22 3.05 6.01 -2.62
C ILE A 22 1.92 6.17 -3.64
N THR A 23 2.26 6.25 -4.93
CA THR A 23 1.27 6.38 -6.01
C THR A 23 0.32 5.20 -6.04
N TRP A 24 0.81 3.97 -5.89
CA TRP A 24 -0.05 2.78 -5.87
C TRP A 24 -1.03 2.82 -4.69
N VAL A 25 -0.56 3.18 -3.50
CA VAL A 25 -1.42 3.34 -2.31
C VAL A 25 -2.44 4.47 -2.51
N ASP A 26 -1.99 5.63 -2.98
CA ASP A 26 -2.87 6.77 -3.28
C ASP A 26 -3.91 6.45 -4.36
N THR A 27 -3.63 5.47 -5.23
CA THR A 27 -4.58 5.05 -6.27
C THR A 27 -5.58 4.04 -5.71
N TYR A 28 -5.12 2.98 -5.06
CA TYR A 28 -5.96 1.80 -4.79
C TYR A 28 -6.36 1.61 -3.33
N LEU A 29 -5.54 2.03 -2.36
CA LEU A 29 -5.87 1.81 -0.95
C LEU A 29 -6.81 2.91 -0.45
N LYS A 30 -8.10 2.59 -0.41
CA LYS A 30 -9.15 3.51 0.05
C LYS A 30 -9.83 2.93 1.29
N GLY A 31 -9.96 3.77 2.31
CA GLY A 31 -10.82 3.43 3.44
C GLY A 31 -12.27 3.65 3.02
N HIS A 32 -13.19 2.87 3.59
CA HIS A 32 -14.61 3.13 3.39
C HIS A 32 -14.96 4.61 3.68
N SER A 33 -15.93 5.20 2.97
CA SER A 33 -16.19 6.65 3.01
C SER A 33 -16.59 7.19 4.38
N ASP A 34 -17.01 6.31 5.28
CA ASP A 34 -17.38 6.63 6.67
C ASP A 34 -16.24 6.44 7.68
N GLN A 35 -15.03 6.10 7.20
CA GLN A 35 -13.83 6.01 8.02
C GLN A 35 -13.38 7.42 8.43
N PRO A 36 -13.05 7.65 9.71
CA PRO A 36 -12.55 8.95 10.18
C PRO A 36 -11.22 9.39 9.56
N TYR A 37 -10.51 8.47 8.92
CA TYR A 37 -9.25 8.72 8.25
C TYR A 37 -9.22 8.02 6.89
N GLN A 38 -8.69 8.72 5.89
CA GLN A 38 -8.43 8.20 4.56
C GLN A 38 -6.92 8.08 4.36
N TYR A 39 -6.49 6.94 3.83
CA TYR A 39 -5.08 6.67 3.64
C TYR A 39 -4.42 7.69 2.70
N ARG A 40 -3.21 8.08 3.07
CA ARG A 40 -2.26 8.78 2.21
C ARG A 40 -1.06 7.86 2.00
N GLY A 41 -0.58 7.73 0.77
CA GLY A 41 0.55 6.89 0.42
C GLY A 41 1.80 7.23 1.25
N LEU A 42 2.01 8.51 1.54
CA LEU A 42 3.08 8.99 2.43
C LEU A 42 2.99 8.37 3.83
N ASP A 43 1.80 8.34 4.42
CA ASP A 43 1.56 7.87 5.78
C ASP A 43 1.74 6.33 5.83
N VAL A 44 1.19 5.62 4.85
CA VAL A 44 1.32 4.16 4.72
C VAL A 44 2.76 3.74 4.44
N TYR A 45 3.50 4.50 3.63
CA TYR A 45 4.92 4.24 3.39
C TYR A 45 5.73 4.39 4.68
N GLY A 46 5.46 5.43 5.47
CA GLY A 46 6.07 5.62 6.78
C GLY A 46 5.76 4.45 7.73
N ALA A 47 4.50 4.02 7.79
CA ALA A 47 4.06 2.91 8.63
C ALA A 47 4.67 1.55 8.22
N ARG A 48 4.72 1.26 6.91
CA ARG A 48 5.39 0.07 6.36
C ARG A 48 6.85 0.02 6.78
N CYS A 49 7.59 1.12 6.61
CA CYS A 49 9.01 1.18 6.99
C CYS A 49 9.22 0.99 8.50
N ALA A 50 8.31 1.49 9.33
CA ALA A 50 8.34 1.32 10.77
C ALA A 50 8.18 -0.14 11.20
N LEU A 51 7.16 -0.80 10.64
CA LEU A 51 6.89 -2.21 10.93
C LEU A 51 7.99 -3.13 10.39
N LEU A 52 8.49 -2.86 9.18
CA LEU A 52 9.47 -3.71 8.50
C LEU A 52 10.89 -3.57 9.09
N HIS A 53 11.28 -2.39 9.56
CA HIS A 53 12.68 -2.12 9.91
C HIS A 53 12.93 -1.83 11.40
N ALA A 54 11.94 -1.39 12.18
CA ALA A 54 12.19 -0.89 13.53
C ALA A 54 11.49 -1.69 14.64
N PHE A 55 10.49 -2.52 14.34
CA PHE A 55 9.57 -3.08 15.36
C PHE A 55 9.05 -2.00 16.33
N SER A 56 9.08 -0.73 15.92
CA SER A 56 8.71 0.45 16.69
C SER A 56 8.13 1.47 15.72
N SER A 57 7.20 2.29 16.19
CA SER A 57 6.58 3.36 15.41
C SER A 57 7.50 4.57 15.18
N GLU A 58 8.77 4.50 15.60
CA GLU A 58 9.77 5.56 15.46
C GLU A 58 10.87 5.15 14.50
N VAL A 59 10.72 5.60 13.25
CA VAL A 59 11.73 5.48 12.20
C VAL A 59 12.19 6.89 11.84
N SER A 60 13.47 7.03 11.48
CA SER A 60 14.08 8.23 10.88
C SER A 60 13.25 8.85 9.74
N TYR A 61 12.35 8.06 9.13
CA TYR A 61 11.39 8.54 8.15
C TYR A 61 10.48 9.66 8.70
N HIS A 62 9.89 9.52 9.89
CA HIS A 62 8.96 10.53 10.43
C HIS A 62 9.68 11.80 10.93
N ASP A 63 10.99 11.74 11.11
CA ASP A 63 11.84 12.91 11.37
C ASP A 63 12.15 13.66 10.06
N GLN A 64 12.39 12.92 8.98
CA GLN A 64 12.65 13.50 7.64
C GLN A 64 11.37 13.98 6.93
N TYR A 65 10.22 13.37 7.25
CA TYR A 65 8.92 13.66 6.65
C TYR A 65 7.92 13.97 7.77
N PRO A 66 7.96 15.20 8.33
CA PRO A 66 7.10 15.58 9.45
C PRO A 66 5.61 15.49 9.11
N ASP A 67 5.27 15.67 7.83
CA ASP A 67 3.90 15.61 7.29
C ASP A 67 3.33 14.19 7.18
N ALA A 68 4.18 13.17 7.35
CA ALA A 68 3.76 11.78 7.43
C ALA A 68 3.17 11.50 8.81
N LYS A 69 1.97 10.94 8.83
CA LYS A 69 1.34 10.47 10.07
C LYS A 69 1.97 9.16 10.53
N ARG A 70 2.08 9.00 11.84
CA ARG A 70 2.44 7.74 12.51
C ARG A 70 1.19 6.89 12.64
N PHE A 71 1.32 5.59 12.38
CA PHE A 71 0.23 4.64 12.59
C PHE A 71 0.47 3.87 13.89
N GLY A 72 -0.52 3.94 14.79
CA GLY A 72 -0.78 2.92 15.80
C GLY A 72 -1.79 1.91 15.28
N TYR A 73 -2.00 0.81 16.00
CA TYR A 73 -2.94 -0.23 15.58
C TYR A 73 -3.83 -0.67 16.75
N HIS A 74 -5.06 -1.05 16.43
CA HIS A 74 -5.97 -1.74 17.34
C HIS A 74 -6.73 -2.82 16.58
N ASP A 75 -7.28 -3.80 17.30
CA ASP A 75 -7.96 -4.99 16.76
C ASP A 75 -9.40 -4.73 16.25
N GLY A 76 -9.93 -3.53 16.50
CA GLY A 76 -11.33 -3.18 16.26
C GLY A 76 -11.63 -2.51 14.91
N GLY A 77 -12.91 -2.17 14.72
CA GLY A 77 -13.53 -1.66 13.50
C GLY A 77 -12.90 -0.42 12.86
N LYS A 78 -13.53 0.75 13.01
CA LYS A 78 -13.11 1.98 12.31
C LYS A 78 -11.75 2.48 12.79
N HIS A 79 -11.03 3.18 11.91
CA HIS A 79 -9.85 3.93 12.33
C HIS A 79 -10.23 5.04 13.32
N ALA A 80 -9.28 5.43 14.15
CA ALA A 80 -9.40 6.60 15.01
C ALA A 80 -8.40 7.68 14.58
N TYR A 81 -8.92 8.86 14.28
CA TYR A 81 -8.11 10.04 14.00
C TYR A 81 -8.79 11.26 14.59
N ASP A 82 -8.11 11.91 15.54
CA ASP A 82 -8.53 13.16 16.15
C ASP A 82 -7.37 14.16 16.10
N PRO A 83 -7.36 15.10 15.15
CA PRO A 83 -6.27 16.05 15.02
C PRO A 83 -6.17 17.03 16.20
N ALA A 84 -7.24 17.21 16.98
CA ALA A 84 -7.18 18.07 18.18
C ALA A 84 -6.39 17.41 19.32
N GLN A 85 -6.32 16.08 19.37
CA GLN A 85 -5.50 15.35 20.33
C GLN A 85 -4.09 15.11 19.80
N ASN A 86 -3.96 14.65 18.55
CA ASN A 86 -2.66 14.48 17.92
C ASN A 86 -2.79 14.46 16.40
N GLU A 87 -2.43 15.57 15.75
CA GLU A 87 -2.51 15.72 14.29
C GLU A 87 -1.64 14.71 13.51
N ARG A 88 -0.63 14.13 14.16
CA ARG A 88 0.38 13.24 13.56
C ARG A 88 0.15 11.76 13.86
N LEU A 89 -0.87 11.39 14.65
CA LEU A 89 -1.13 10.00 15.01
C LEU A 89 -2.49 9.55 14.49
N VAL A 90 -2.50 8.42 13.80
CA VAL A 90 -3.72 7.71 13.41
C VAL A 90 -3.67 6.32 14.04
N ILE A 91 -4.77 5.87 14.65
CA ILE A 91 -4.88 4.49 15.11
C ILE A 91 -5.68 3.71 14.08
N ILE A 92 -5.02 2.75 13.43
CA ILE A 92 -5.59 1.93 12.36
C ILE A 92 -6.26 0.69 12.96
N GLY A 93 -7.58 0.61 12.83
CA GLY A 93 -8.34 -0.62 13.07
C GLY A 93 -7.96 -1.71 12.06
N THR A 94 -7.38 -2.80 12.53
CA THR A 94 -6.82 -3.86 11.66
C THR A 94 -7.89 -4.61 10.88
N ALA A 95 -9.11 -4.75 11.41
CA ALA A 95 -10.23 -5.36 10.71
C ALA A 95 -10.66 -4.53 9.48
N SER A 96 -10.79 -3.20 9.63
CA SER A 96 -11.06 -2.31 8.48
C SER A 96 -9.91 -2.32 7.49
N PHE A 97 -8.67 -2.21 7.99
CA PHE A 97 -7.49 -2.19 7.13
C PHE A 97 -7.36 -3.45 6.26
N LEU A 98 -7.66 -4.64 6.80
CA LEU A 98 -7.69 -5.86 6.02
C LEU A 98 -8.72 -5.78 4.88
N ASN A 99 -9.94 -5.33 5.16
CA ASN A 99 -10.99 -5.18 4.16
C ASN A 99 -10.59 -4.17 3.07
N ASP A 100 -10.01 -3.04 3.48
CA ASP A 100 -9.54 -2.00 2.57
C ASP A 100 -8.41 -2.51 1.67
N VAL A 101 -7.49 -3.33 2.20
CA VAL A 101 -6.44 -3.98 1.41
C VAL A 101 -7.04 -4.97 0.41
N VAL A 102 -8.00 -5.80 0.82
CA VAL A 102 -8.68 -6.74 -0.09
C VAL A 102 -9.38 -5.98 -1.22
N ALA A 103 -10.09 -4.88 -0.90
CA ALA A 103 -10.71 -4.01 -1.89
C ALA A 103 -9.68 -3.39 -2.84
N ALA A 104 -8.57 -2.87 -2.33
CA ALA A 104 -7.50 -2.29 -3.12
C ALA A 104 -6.88 -3.29 -4.12
N VAL A 105 -6.72 -4.56 -3.72
CA VAL A 105 -6.28 -5.61 -4.64
C VAL A 105 -7.35 -5.88 -5.70
N GLY A 106 -8.62 -5.95 -5.31
CA GLY A 106 -9.74 -6.09 -6.23
C GLY A 106 -9.77 -4.98 -7.29
N ASP A 107 -9.68 -3.72 -6.87
CA ASP A 107 -9.68 -2.56 -7.74
C ASP A 107 -8.46 -2.55 -8.68
N PHE A 108 -7.28 -2.95 -8.19
CA PHE A 108 -6.10 -3.11 -9.02
C PHE A 108 -6.27 -4.19 -10.09
N MET A 109 -6.92 -5.30 -9.75
CA MET A 109 -7.23 -6.36 -10.72
C MET A 109 -8.24 -5.89 -11.77
N GLU A 110 -9.26 -5.11 -11.39
CA GLU A 110 -10.20 -4.50 -12.33
C GLU A 110 -9.49 -3.47 -13.24
N ALA A 111 -8.57 -2.68 -12.70
CA ALA A 111 -7.74 -1.78 -13.50
C ALA A 111 -6.90 -2.55 -14.54
N CYS A 112 -6.34 -3.71 -14.16
CA CYS A 112 -5.63 -4.56 -15.12
C CYS A 112 -6.57 -5.15 -16.19
N LYS A 113 -7.82 -5.45 -15.87
CA LYS A 113 -8.78 -5.91 -16.88
C LYS A 113 -9.16 -4.80 -17.85
N ALA A 114 -9.29 -3.57 -17.36
CA ALA A 114 -9.71 -2.40 -18.13
C ALA A 114 -8.59 -1.75 -18.96
N ASP A 115 -7.33 -1.89 -18.53
CA ASP A 115 -6.15 -1.30 -19.17
C ASP A 115 -5.20 -2.42 -19.66
N THR A 116 -5.19 -2.64 -20.98
CA THR A 116 -4.35 -3.66 -21.62
C THR A 116 -2.86 -3.41 -21.47
N ASP A 117 -2.43 -2.14 -21.39
CA ASP A 117 -1.04 -1.78 -21.23
C ASP A 117 -0.59 -2.05 -19.79
N LEU A 118 -1.41 -1.71 -18.80
CA LEU A 118 -1.16 -2.07 -17.40
C LEU A 118 -1.09 -3.60 -17.25
N ARG A 119 -2.04 -4.33 -17.84
CA ARG A 119 -2.05 -5.80 -17.81
C ARG A 119 -0.76 -6.39 -18.38
N GLY A 120 -0.36 -5.95 -19.57
CA GLY A 120 0.86 -6.44 -20.22
C GLY A 120 2.11 -6.20 -19.36
N ARG A 121 2.20 -5.04 -18.70
CA ARG A 121 3.28 -4.71 -17.76
C ARG A 121 3.30 -5.59 -16.51
N VAL A 122 2.13 -5.93 -15.98
CA VAL A 122 1.99 -6.81 -14.81
C VAL A 122 2.38 -8.24 -15.18
N GLU A 123 1.78 -8.78 -16.24
CA GLU A 123 2.02 -10.16 -16.70
C GLU A 123 3.49 -10.41 -17.04
N ALA A 124 4.14 -9.46 -17.73
CA ALA A 124 5.57 -9.56 -18.07
C ALA A 124 6.49 -9.64 -16.83
N ARG A 125 6.05 -9.12 -15.68
CA ARG A 125 6.83 -9.11 -14.43
C ARG A 125 6.49 -10.25 -13.48
N LEU A 126 5.36 -10.95 -13.65
CA LEU A 126 4.94 -12.05 -12.79
C LEU A 126 6.01 -13.17 -12.64
N PRO A 127 6.69 -13.64 -13.71
CA PRO A 127 7.69 -14.68 -13.58
C PRO A 127 8.85 -14.31 -12.64
N GLY A 128 9.26 -13.03 -12.65
CA GLY A 128 10.33 -12.51 -11.81
C GLY A 128 9.94 -12.37 -10.33
N VAL A 129 8.64 -12.32 -10.03
CA VAL A 129 8.12 -12.25 -8.67
C VAL A 129 7.83 -13.64 -8.09
N LEU A 130 7.24 -14.52 -8.90
CA LEU A 130 6.69 -15.80 -8.44
C LEU A 130 7.64 -16.99 -8.62
N GLN A 131 8.83 -16.79 -9.21
CA GLN A 131 9.78 -17.85 -9.55
C GLN A 131 9.07 -19.06 -10.20
N THR A 132 8.42 -18.83 -11.33
CA THR A 132 7.60 -19.85 -12.00
C THR A 132 8.44 -20.77 -12.89
N PHE A 133 8.07 -22.05 -12.94
CA PHE A 133 8.49 -22.98 -14.00
C PHE A 133 7.28 -23.35 -14.87
N PRO A 134 7.45 -23.49 -16.20
CA PRO A 134 6.37 -23.91 -17.07
C PRO A 134 5.96 -25.35 -16.74
N LEU A 135 4.64 -25.59 -16.63
CA LEU A 135 4.12 -26.96 -16.59
C LEU A 135 4.29 -27.57 -17.98
N GLN A 136 5.11 -28.61 -18.10
CA GLN A 136 5.06 -29.47 -19.28
C GLN A 136 3.76 -30.28 -19.20
N PRO A 137 2.88 -30.22 -20.20
CA PRO A 137 1.75 -31.14 -20.29
C PRO A 137 2.28 -32.57 -20.53
N ASP A 138 1.66 -33.55 -19.86
CA ASP A 138 1.87 -34.99 -20.07
C ASP A 138 1.53 -35.43 -21.51
#